data_AF-A0A9E2TZ43-F1
#
_entry.id   AF-A0A9E2TZ43-F1
#
_cell.length_a   1.000
_cell.length_b   1.000
_cell.length_c   1.000
_cell.angle_alpha   90.00
_cell.angle_beta   90.00
_cell.angle_gamma   90.00
#
_symmetry.space_group_name_H-M   'P 1'
#
loop_
_entity.id
_entity.type
_entity.pdbx_description
1 polymer ?
#
loop_
_entity_poly.entity_id
_entity_poly.type
_entity_poly.pdbx_seq_one_letter_code
_entity_poly.pdbx_strand_id
1 'polypeptide(L)' 'MKHNFEKLTIWKDAVDLAVKVIMSVKDSTNYSLKDQLTRSSVSVPSNIAEGCERQTEKEFSRYLSIAGGSSGEVRT' A
#
# COMPACT_ATOMS: atom_id res chain seq x y z
N MET A 1 9.93 16.82 -5.13
CA MET A 1 8.65 17.10 -5.82
C MET A 1 7.55 16.97 -4.79
N LYS A 2 6.65 17.95 -4.60
CA LYS A 2 5.40 17.71 -3.86
C LYS A 2 4.31 17.39 -4.88
N HIS A 3 4.19 16.12 -5.23
CA HIS A 3 3.08 15.67 -6.05
C HIS A 3 1.90 15.35 -5.14
N ASN A 4 0.71 15.86 -5.48
CA ASN A 4 -0.52 15.41 -4.83
C ASN A 4 -0.71 13.92 -5.19
N PHE A 5 -0.30 13.03 -4.28
CA PHE A 5 -0.38 11.58 -4.46
C PHE A 5 -1.82 11.10 -4.69
N GLU A 6 -2.82 11.85 -4.19
CA GLU A 6 -4.24 11.53 -4.37
C GLU A 6 -4.67 11.62 -5.84
N LYS A 7 -3.86 12.27 -6.71
CA LYS A 7 -4.08 12.29 -8.15
C LYS A 7 -3.49 11.09 -8.88
N LEU A 8 -2.59 10.33 -8.26
CA LEU A 8 -1.93 9.18 -8.88
C LEU A 8 -2.89 8.00 -8.98
N THR A 9 -3.08 7.47 -10.19
CA THR A 9 -3.90 6.27 -10.42
C THR A 9 -3.41 5.08 -9.59
N ILE A 10 -2.09 4.85 -9.54
CA ILE A 10 -1.50 3.77 -8.75
C ILE A 10 -1.81 3.88 -7.25
N TRP A 11 -1.93 5.09 -6.71
CA TRP A 11 -2.31 5.29 -5.31
C TRP A 11 -3.79 4.96 -5.09
N LYS A 12 -4.67 5.42 -5.98
CA LYS A 12 -6.11 5.10 -5.92
C LYS A 12 -6.36 3.60 -6.02
N ASP A 13 -5.71 2.93 -6.96
CA ASP A 13 -5.80 1.48 -7.13
C ASP A 13 -5.30 0.74 -5.88
N ALA A 14 -4.24 1.23 -5.24
CA ALA A 14 -3.72 0.67 -4.00
C ALA A 14 -4.67 0.87 -2.81
N VAL A 15 -5.35 2.02 -2.71
CA VAL A 15 -6.39 2.27 -1.71
C VAL A 15 -7.57 1.31 -1.93
N ASP A 16 -8.04 1.18 -3.16
CA ASP A 16 -9.14 0.27 -3.51
C ASP A 16 -8.79 -1.19 -3.18
N LEU A 17 -7.55 -1.61 -3.46
CA LEU A 17 -7.04 -2.93 -3.08
C LEU A 17 -7.06 -3.11 -1.56
N ALA A 18 -6.55 -2.14 -0.80
CA ALA A 18 -6.53 -2.20 0.66
C ALA A 18 -7.94 -2.34 1.25
N VAL A 19 -8.89 -1.54 0.76
CA VAL A 19 -10.31 -1.64 1.19
C VAL A 19 -10.88 -3.03 0.88
N LYS A 20 -10.65 -3.56 -0.33
CA LYS A 20 -11.13 -4.90 -0.73
C LYS A 20 -10.54 -6.00 0.14
N VAL A 21 -9.24 -5.95 0.43
CA VAL A 21 -8.57 -6.94 1.29
C VAL A 21 -9.14 -6.89 2.69
N ILE A 22 -9.19 -5.71 3.32
CA ILE A 22 -9.73 -5.52 4.68
C ILE A 22 -11.16 -6.03 4.78
N MET A 23 -12.00 -5.74 3.79
CA MET A 23 -13.38 -6.22 3.75
C MET A 23 -13.49 -7.73 3.56
N SER A 24 -12.58 -8.35 2.82
CA SER A 24 -12.56 -9.80 2.60
C SER A 24 -12.15 -10.58 3.84
N VAL A 25 -11.30 -10.00 4.71
CA VAL A 25 -10.82 -10.66 5.93
C VAL A 25 -11.51 -10.19 7.21
N LYS A 26 -12.50 -9.28 7.11
CA LYS A 26 -13.11 -8.61 8.27
C LYS A 26 -13.68 -9.59 9.30
N ASP A 27 -14.31 -10.68 8.83
CA ASP A 27 -14.97 -11.70 9.66
C ASP A 27 -14.11 -12.96 9.85
N SER A 28 -12.86 -12.94 9.38
CA SER A 28 -11.92 -14.05 9.57
C SER A 28 -11.60 -14.22 11.06
N THR A 29 -11.69 -15.46 11.55
CA THR A 29 -11.26 -15.85 12.89
C THR A 29 -9.76 -16.14 12.97
N ASN A 30 -9.08 -16.25 11.82
CA ASN A 30 -7.63 -16.37 11.76
C ASN A 30 -7.00 -14.97 11.88
N TYR A 31 -6.72 -14.57 13.13
CA TYR A 31 -6.14 -13.26 13.45
C TYR A 31 -4.79 -13.02 12.76
N SER A 32 -3.93 -14.03 12.69
CA SER A 32 -2.60 -13.88 12.07
C SER A 32 -2.71 -13.56 10.59
N LEU A 33 -3.58 -14.27 9.86
CA LEU A 33 -3.84 -14.00 8.44
C LEU A 33 -4.49 -12.63 8.25
N LYS A 34 -5.48 -12.29 9.07
CA LYS A 34 -6.17 -11.00 9.03
C LYS A 34 -5.20 -9.85 9.26
N ASP A 35 -4.33 -9.94 10.27
CA ASP A 35 -3.30 -8.93 10.56
C ASP A 35 -2.33 -8.79 9.39
N GLN A 36 -1.78 -9.90 8.90
CA GLN A 36 -0.80 -9.90 7.82
C GLN A 36 -1.36 -9.26 6.55
N LEU A 37 -2.56 -9.66 6.11
CA LEU A 37 -3.21 -9.11 4.91
C LEU A 37 -3.64 -7.65 5.09
N THR A 38 -4.13 -7.27 6.27
CA THR A 38 -4.51 -5.88 6.55
C THR A 38 -3.29 -4.96 6.50
N ARG A 39 -2.20 -5.34 7.18
CA ARG A 39 -1.00 -4.51 7.25
C ARG A 39 -0.28 -4.41 5.92
N SER A 40 -0.09 -5.53 5.21
CA SER A 40 0.58 -5.52 3.91
C SER A 40 -0.21 -4.72 2.88
N SER A 41 -1.55 -4.84 2.87
CA SER A 41 -2.38 -4.09 1.92
C SER A 41 -2.41 -2.57 2.20
N VAL A 42 -2.51 -2.14 3.47
CA VAL A 42 -2.44 -0.72 3.85
C VAL A 42 -1.05 -0.12 3.61
N SER A 43 0.01 -0.92 3.70
CA SER A 43 1.38 -0.49 3.45
C SER A 43 1.60 -0.01 2.00
N VAL A 44 0.87 -0.57 1.01
CA VAL A 44 1.03 -0.19 -0.40
C VAL A 44 0.70 1.29 -0.66
N PRO A 45 -0.54 1.79 -0.42
CA PRO A 45 -0.84 3.21 -0.62
C PRO A 45 -0.07 4.12 0.33
N SER A 46 0.26 3.66 1.54
CA SER A 46 1.03 4.43 2.52
C SER A 46 2.43 4.75 2.03
N ASN A 47 3.14 3.76 1.47
CA ASN A 47 4.48 3.97 0.93
C ASN A 47 4.44 4.84 -0.35
N ILE A 48 3.42 4.72 -1.19
CA ILE A 48 3.27 5.61 -2.36
C ILE A 48 3.12 7.06 -1.90
N ALA A 49 2.27 7.33 -0.91
CA ALA A 49 2.07 8.67 -0.35
C ALA A 49 3.35 9.19 0.33
N GLU A 50 3.98 8.37 1.17
CA GLU A 50 5.22 8.75 1.85
C GLU A 50 6.35 9.06 0.87
N GLY A 51 6.46 8.27 -0.20
CA GLY A 51 7.40 8.51 -1.28
C GLY A 51 7.15 9.81 -2.05
N CYS A 52 5.88 10.18 -2.25
CA CYS A 52 5.51 11.44 -2.91
C CYS A 52 5.86 12.69 -2.09
N GLU A 53 5.99 12.58 -0.77
CA GLU A 53 6.45 13.67 0.10
C GLU A 53 7.98 13.80 0.16
N ARG A 54 8.73 12.91 -0.52
CA ARG A 54 10.20 12.96 -0.54
C ARG A 54 10.74 14.00 -1.51
N GLN A 55 11.96 14.45 -1.24
CA GLN A 55 12.56 15.56 -1.98
C GLN A 55 13.05 15.12 -3.36
N THR A 56 13.53 13.88 -3.47
CA THR A 56 14.18 13.36 -4.68
C THR A 56 13.44 12.19 -5.32
N GLU A 57 13.56 12.04 -6.63
CA GLU A 57 13.02 10.89 -7.37
C GLU A 57 13.62 9.56 -6.92
N LYS A 58 14.90 9.57 -6.50
CA LYS A 58 15.58 8.39 -5.97
C LYS A 58 14.90 7.89 -4.70
N GLU A 59 14.53 8.79 -3.80
CA GLU A 59 13.77 8.43 -2.60
C GLU A 59 12.37 7.96 -2.96
N PHE A 60 11.67 8.65 -3.86
CA PHE A 60 10.34 8.21 -4.30
C PHE A 60 10.39 6.79 -4.88
N SER A 61 11.37 6.50 -5.73
CA SER A 61 11.59 5.16 -6.31
C SER A 61 11.82 4.09 -5.25
N ARG A 62 12.59 4.40 -4.19
CA ARG A 62 12.79 3.49 -3.06
C ARG A 62 11.45 3.14 -2.38
N TYR A 63 10.59 4.12 -2.16
CA TYR A 63 9.27 3.90 -1.57
C TYR A 63 8.34 3.10 -2.50
N LEU A 64 8.40 3.31 -3.81
CA LEU A 64 7.68 2.47 -4.77
C LEU A 64 8.16 1.00 -4.73
N SER A 65 9.47 0.76 -4.57
CA SER A 65 9.98 -0.61 -4.37
C SER A 65 9.43 -1.26 -3.09
N ILE A 66 9.34 -0.50 -2.00
CA ILE A 66 8.75 -0.99 -0.74
C ILE A 66 7.26 -1.31 -0.93
N ALA A 67 6.50 -0.42 -1.58
CA ALA A 67 5.10 -0.65 -1.92
C ALA A 67 4.92 -1.92 -2.78
N GLY A 68 5.82 -2.15 -3.75
CA GLY A 68 5.85 -3.37 -4.55
C GLY A 68 6.11 -4.64 -3.72
N GLY A 69 7.00 -4.56 -2.73
CA GLY A 69 7.23 -5.64 -1.76
C GLY A 69 5.97 -5.99 -0.97
N SER A 70 5.31 -4.98 -0.39
CA SER A 70 4.05 -5.18 0.33
C SER A 70 2.92 -5.72 -0.57
N SER A 71 2.85 -5.30 -1.83
CA SER A 71 1.91 -5.89 -2.80
C SER A 71 2.21 -7.36 -3.10
N GLY A 72 3.49 -7.77 -3.08
CA GLY A 72 3.88 -9.18 -3.17
C GLY A 72 3.42 -10.00 -1.96
N GLU A 73 3.53 -9.43 -0.75
CA GLU A 73 3.05 -10.07 0.47
C GLU A 73 1.53 -10.27 0.45
N VAL A 74 0.75 -9.29 -0.03
CA VAL A 74 -0.72 -9.43 -0.17
C VAL A 74 -1.11 -10.61 -1.07
N ARG A 75 -0.28 -10.91 -2.08
CA ARG A 75 -0.56 -11.96 -3.07
C ARG A 75 -0.20 -13.38 -2.60
N THR A 76 0.61 -13.51 -1.56
CA THR A 76 1.16 -14.81 -1.08
C THR A 76 0.14 -15.54 -0.23
#